data_AF-A0A2P7N1K8-F1
#
_entry.id   AF-A0A2P7N1K8-F1
#
_cell.length_a   1.000
_cell.length_b   1.000
_cell.length_c   1.000
_cell.angle_alpha   90.00
_cell.angle_beta   90.00
_cell.angle_gamma   90.00
#
_symmetry.space_group_name_H-M   'P 1'
#
loop_
_entity.id
_entity.type
_entity.pdbx_description
1 polymer ?
#
loop_
_entity_poly.entity_id
_entity_poly.type
_entity_poly.pdbx_seq_one_letter_code
_entity_poly.pdbx_strand_id
1 'polypeptide(L)' 'MGNELSYVGETGNGCLIYRETTGRYVVSHEQQPHRRRRVATLASAYATCQGFEMGRLNSGLVAAQAAG' A
#
# COMPACT_ATOMS: atom_id res chain seq x y z
N MET A 1 -18.01 -14.71 4.77
CA MET A 1 -17.40 -15.08 3.47
C MET A 1 -16.24 -14.15 3.23
N GLY A 2 -15.02 -14.58 3.53
CA GLY A 2 -13.82 -13.77 3.27
C GLY A 2 -13.58 -13.74 1.76
N ASN A 3 -13.47 -12.55 1.16
CA ASN A 3 -12.97 -12.45 -0.21
C ASN A 3 -11.60 -13.14 -0.24
N GLU A 4 -11.48 -14.18 -1.04
CA GLU A 4 -10.21 -14.87 -1.23
C GLU A 4 -9.24 -13.88 -1.90
N LEU A 5 -8.12 -13.64 -1.22
CA LEU A 5 -7.08 -12.72 -1.64
C LEU A 5 -5.92 -13.54 -2.18
N SER A 6 -5.71 -13.48 -3.50
CA SER A 6 -4.52 -14.06 -4.11
C SER A 6 -3.37 -13.07 -4.04
N TYR A 7 -2.23 -13.48 -3.49
CA TYR A 7 -1.02 -12.65 -3.50
C TYR A 7 -0.54 -12.43 -4.95
N VAL A 8 -0.28 -11.17 -5.30
CA VAL A 8 0.19 -10.78 -6.65
C VAL A 8 1.67 -10.46 -6.62
N GLY A 9 2.11 -9.74 -5.59
CA GLY A 9 3.49 -9.32 -5.45
C GLY A 9 3.67 -8.27 -4.37
N GLU A 10 4.92 -7.92 -4.12
CA GLU A 10 5.32 -6.89 -3.18
C GLU A 10 6.22 -5.87 -3.87
N THR A 11 6.29 -4.69 -3.28
CA THR A 11 7.33 -3.71 -3.56
C THR A 11 8.31 -3.73 -2.41
N GLY A 12 9.60 -3.50 -2.69
CA GLY A 12 10.71 -3.67 -1.73
C GLY A 12 10.68 -2.78 -0.48
N ASN A 13 9.60 -2.01 -0.27
CA ASN A 13 9.36 -1.18 0.91
C ASN A 13 8.31 -1.78 1.87
N GLY A 14 7.88 -3.04 1.66
CA GLY A 14 6.88 -3.71 2.48
C GLY A 14 5.43 -3.38 2.08
N CYS A 15 5.21 -2.92 0.85
CA CYS A 15 3.86 -2.73 0.30
C CYS A 15 3.48 -3.95 -0.54
N LEU A 16 2.45 -4.65 -0.08
CA LEU A 16 1.93 -5.92 -0.54
C LEU A 16 0.69 -5.70 -1.41
N ILE A 17 0.62 -6.37 -2.56
CA ILE A 17 -0.49 -6.30 -3.50
C ILE A 17 -1.17 -7.66 -3.57
N TYR A 18 -2.48 -7.65 -3.38
CA TYR A 18 -3.37 -8.80 -3.48
C TYR A 18 -4.42 -8.57 -4.55
N ARG A 19 -4.92 -9.64 -5.16
CA ARG A 19 -6.04 -9.63 -6.10
C ARG A 19 -7.25 -10.29 -5.46
N GLU A 20 -8.38 -9.59 -5.49
CA GLU A 20 -9.68 -10.15 -5.11
C GLU A 20 -10.25 -10.97 -6.27
N THR A 21 -11.02 -12.01 -5.95
CA THR A 21 -11.75 -12.83 -6.93
C THR A 21 -12.71 -12.01 -7.79
N THR A 22 -13.15 -10.85 -7.31
CA THR A 22 -13.99 -9.88 -8.03
C THR A 22 -13.25 -9.09 -9.11
N GLY A 23 -11.94 -9.30 -9.25
CA GLY A 23 -11.09 -8.62 -10.24
C GLY A 23 -10.46 -7.31 -9.77
N ARG A 24 -10.72 -6.89 -8.53
CA ARG A 24 -10.08 -5.73 -7.89
C ARG A 24 -8.75 -6.11 -7.25
N TYR A 25 -7.97 -5.09 -6.91
CA TYR A 25 -6.69 -5.25 -6.21
C TYR A 25 -6.76 -4.59 -4.84
N VAL A 26 -6.14 -5.22 -3.85
CA VAL A 26 -5.97 -4.69 -2.50
C VAL A 26 -4.51 -4.45 -2.27
N VAL A 27 -4.17 -3.22 -1.92
CA VAL A 27 -2.84 -2.82 -1.48
C VAL A 27 -2.84 -2.76 0.03
N SER A 28 -1.85 -3.37 0.67
CA SER A 28 -1.64 -3.34 2.11
C SER A 28 -0.17 -3.04 2.39
N HIS A 29 0.12 -2.42 3.53
CA HIS A 29 1.50 -2.17 3.95
C HIS A 29 1.81 -2.96 5.23
N GLU A 30 2.96 -3.60 5.31
CA GLU A 30 3.33 -4.43 6.48
C GLU A 30 3.42 -3.60 7.76
N GLN A 31 4.01 -2.41 7.68
CA GLN A 31 4.07 -1.48 8.81
C GLN A 31 2.71 -0.86 9.19
N GLN A 32 1.71 -0.91 8.31
CA GLN A 32 0.39 -0.34 8.53
C GLN A 32 -0.69 -1.29 8.00
N PRO A 33 -0.89 -2.46 8.63
CA PRO A 33 -1.78 -3.50 8.12
C PRO A 33 -3.26 -3.07 8.11
N HIS A 34 -3.60 -2.00 8.83
CA HIS A 34 -4.90 -1.35 8.83
C HIS A 34 -5.12 -0.40 7.63
N ARG A 35 -4.06 0.11 7.00
CA ARG A 35 -4.14 0.95 5.80
C ARG A 35 -4.18 0.08 4.55
N ARG A 36 -5.32 -0.56 4.33
CA ARG A 36 -5.60 -1.29 3.09
C ARG A 36 -6.33 -0.38 2.11
N ARG A 37 -5.91 -0.35 0.86
CA ARG A 37 -6.56 0.41 -0.21
C ARG A 37 -7.03 -0.56 -1.29
N ARG A 38 -8.32 -0.49 -1.66
CA ARG A 38 -8.86 -1.24 -2.79
C ARG A 38 -8.83 -0.37 -4.04
N VAL A 39 -8.34 -0.93 -5.14
CA VAL A 39 -8.20 -0.25 -6.43
C VAL A 39 -8.65 -1.18 -7.56
N ALA A 40 -9.11 -0.59 -8.66
CA ALA A 40 -9.67 -1.36 -9.77
C ALA A 40 -8.61 -2.02 -10.67
N THR A 41 -7.38 -1.48 -10.70
CA THR A 41 -6.34 -1.93 -11.64
C THR A 41 -5.01 -2.17 -10.93
N LEU A 42 -4.19 -3.04 -11.52
CA LEU A 42 -2.85 -3.32 -11.02
C LEU A 42 -1.95 -2.07 -11.10
N ALA A 43 -2.09 -1.25 -12.14
CA ALA A 43 -1.35 0.01 -12.26
C ALA A 43 -1.66 0.97 -11.10
N SER A 44 -2.94 1.12 -10.73
CA SER A 44 -3.34 1.89 -9.55
C SER A 44 -2.81 1.29 -8.25
N ALA A 45 -2.61 -0.03 -8.19
CA ALA A 45 -2.05 -0.69 -7.01
C ALA A 45 -0.58 -0.29 -6.81
N TYR A 46 0.23 -0.35 -7.87
CA TYR A 46 1.61 0.14 -7.84
C TYR A 46 1.71 1.63 -7.55
N ALA A 47 0.86 2.46 -8.17
CA ALA A 47 0.82 3.90 -7.88
C ALA A 47 0.47 4.19 -6.42
N THR A 48 -0.40 3.37 -5.80
CA THR A 48 -0.73 3.48 -4.37
C THR A 48 0.47 3.11 -3.50
N CYS A 49 1.23 2.07 -3.85
CA CYS A 49 2.48 1.74 -3.16
C CYS A 49 3.50 2.88 -3.22
N GLN A 50 3.71 3.49 -4.41
CA GLN A 50 4.58 4.65 -4.54
C GLN A 50 4.11 5.86 -3.70
N GLY A 51 2.80 6.07 -3.63
CA GLY A 51 2.21 7.11 -2.77
C GLY A 51 2.48 6.88 -1.27
N PHE A 52 2.55 5.62 -0.82
CA PHE A 52 2.96 5.31 0.56
C PHE A 52 4.43 5.67 0.82
N GLU A 53 5.31 5.46 -0.14
CA GLU A 53 6.73 5.84 -0.04
C GLU A 53 6.90 7.36 0.08
N MET A 54 6.19 8.10 -0.77
CA MET A 54 6.25 9.57 -0.78
C MET A 54 5.61 10.19 0.47
N GLY A 55 4.52 9.60 0.96
CA GLY A 55 3.93 9.97 2.25
C GLY A 55 4.87 9.71 3.44
N ARG A 56 5.67 8.62 3.40
CA ARG A 56 6.67 8.33 4.43
C ARG A 56 7.80 9.35 4.43
N LEU A 57 8.30 9.73 3.25
CA LEU A 57 9.32 10.78 3.12
C LEU A 57 8.79 12.13 3.62
N ASN A 58 7.55 12.47 3.32
CA ASN A 58 6.95 13.73 3.78
C ASN A 58 6.70 13.72 5.29
N SER A 59 6.22 12.61 5.87
CA SER A 59 6.07 12.48 7.33
C SER A 59 7.41 12.41 8.07
N GLY A 60 8.45 11.82 7.48
CA GLY A 60 9.81 11.83 8.03
C GLY A 60 10.43 13.22 8.04
N LEU A 61 10.18 14.02 7.00
CA LEU A 61 10.61 15.42 6.94
C LEU A 61 9.88 16.28 7.98
N VAL A 62 8.55 16.12 8.13
CA VAL A 62 7.76 16.85 9.14
C VAL A 62 8.14 16.43 10.57
N ALA A 63 8.47 15.16 10.82
CA ALA A 63 8.96 14.71 12.12
C ALA A 63 10.34 15.27 12.45
N ALA A 64 11.23 15.39 11.46
CA ALA A 64 12.55 16.01 11.65
C ALA A 64 12.49 17.53 11.89
N GLN A 65 11.45 18.21 11.39
CA GLN A 65 11.26 19.66 11.57
C GLN A 65 10.67 20.06 12.93
N ALA A 66 10.18 19.11 13.74
CA ALA A 66 9.59 19.37 15.06
C ALA A 66 10.58 19.20 16.23
N ALA A 67 11.85 18.88 15.96
CA ALA A 67 12.91 18.69 16.95
C ALA A 67 14.06 19.71 16.80
N GLY A 68 13.72 20.94 16.40
CA GLY A 68 14.64 22.08 16.29
C GLY A 68 14.31 23.17 17.29
#